data_AF-A0A7Y1M7R0-F1
#
_entry.id   AF-A0A7Y1M7R0-F1
#
_cell.length_a   1.000
_cell.length_b   1.000
_cell.length_c   1.000
_cell.angle_alpha   90.00
_cell.angle_beta   90.00
_cell.angle_gamma   90.00
#
_symmetry.space_group_name_H-M   'P 1'
#
loop_
_entity.id
_entity.type
_entity.pdbx_description
1 polymer ?
#
loop_
_entity_poly.entity_id
_entity_poly.type
_entity_poly.pdbx_seq_one_letter_code
_entity_poly.pdbx_strand_id
1 'polypeptide(L)'
;MSKPSKFAITLANRLDESLLVICALSKILINNGTYKNEGSGADNPPQIDVLGEDGIQNAIKLVAEMAHRDMCELSTDLDIPYE
;
A
#
# COMPACT_ATOMS: atom_id res chain seq x y z
N MET A 1 -17.14 -9.87 25.24
CA MET A 1 -16.19 -8.97 24.55
C MET A 1 -16.72 -7.56 24.66
N SER A 2 -15.92 -6.61 25.16
CA SER A 2 -16.25 -5.18 25.10
C SER A 2 -16.36 -4.75 23.64
N LYS A 3 -17.23 -3.78 23.34
CA LYS A 3 -17.27 -3.20 21.99
C LYS A 3 -15.93 -2.49 21.73
N PRO A 4 -15.32 -2.64 20.54
CA PRO A 4 -14.12 -1.91 20.20
C PRO A 4 -14.36 -0.40 20.28
N SER A 5 -13.33 0.35 20.68
CA SER A 5 -13.38 1.79 20.80
C SER A 5 -13.66 2.40 19.41
N LYS A 6 -14.34 3.56 19.36
CA LYS A 6 -14.53 4.28 18.09
C LYS A 6 -13.18 4.59 17.42
N PHE A 7 -12.16 4.85 18.23
CA PHE A 7 -10.80 5.11 17.79
C PHE A 7 -10.19 3.89 17.09
N ALA A 8 -10.24 2.70 17.71
CA ALA A 8 -9.78 1.45 17.12
C ALA A 8 -10.48 1.13 15.79
N ILE A 9 -11.80 1.35 15.70
CA ILE A 9 -12.55 1.16 14.45
C ILE A 9 -12.04 2.10 13.35
N THR A 10 -11.80 3.37 13.68
CA THR A 10 -11.25 4.34 12.73
C THR A 10 -9.86 3.95 12.22
N LEU A 11 -8.97 3.51 13.12
CA LEU A 11 -7.63 3.06 12.72
C LEU A 11 -7.69 1.80 11.85
N ALA A 12 -8.53 0.82 12.22
CA ALA A 12 -8.72 -0.39 11.42
C ALA A 12 -9.23 -0.10 10.00
N ASN A 13 -10.18 0.82 9.85
CA ASN A 13 -10.67 1.24 8.53
C ASN A 13 -9.58 1.94 7.71
N ARG A 14 -8.79 2.83 8.33
CA ARG A 14 -7.68 3.53 7.65
C ARG A 14 -6.57 2.57 7.21
N LEU A 15 -6.31 1.52 8.01
CA LEU A 15 -5.40 0.43 7.65
C LEU A 15 -5.88 -0.31 6.42
N ASP A 16 -7.15 -0.71 6.40
CA ASP A 16 -7.76 -1.40 5.25
C ASP A 16 -7.68 -0.55 3.97
N GLU A 17 -8.05 0.73 4.06
CA GLU A 17 -7.93 1.68 2.95
C GLU A 17 -6.49 1.81 2.45
N SER A 18 -5.52 1.92 3.37
CA SER A 18 -4.10 2.02 3.03
C SER A 18 -3.59 0.75 2.33
N LEU A 19 -4.01 -0.44 2.79
CA LEU A 19 -3.66 -1.71 2.16
C LEU A 19 -4.26 -1.85 0.77
N LEU A 20 -5.51 -1.40 0.56
CA LEU A 20 -6.15 -1.38 -0.75
C LEU A 20 -5.40 -0.47 -1.74
N VAL A 21 -4.96 0.70 -1.29
CA VAL A 21 -4.15 1.62 -2.10
C VAL A 21 -2.81 0.98 -2.47
N ILE A 22 -2.10 0.37 -1.50
CA ILE A 22 -0.83 -0.32 -1.77
C ILE A 22 -1.04 -1.45 -2.79
N CYS A 23 -2.10 -2.26 -2.65
CA CYS A 23 -2.43 -3.31 -3.60
C CYS A 23 -2.66 -2.76 -5.01
N ALA A 24 -3.43 -1.68 -5.14
CA ALA A 24 -3.72 -1.06 -6.43
C ALA A 24 -2.46 -0.52 -7.10
N LEU A 25 -1.63 0.22 -6.37
CA LEU A 25 -0.37 0.79 -6.87
C LEU A 25 0.63 -0.31 -7.24
N SER A 26 0.74 -1.36 -6.43
CA SER A 26 1.61 -2.51 -6.72
C SER A 26 1.18 -3.23 -7.99
N LYS A 27 -0.13 -3.39 -8.21
CA LYS A 27 -0.67 -3.97 -9.44
C LYS A 27 -0.31 -3.14 -10.68
N ILE A 28 -0.33 -1.82 -10.57
CA ILE A 28 0.10 -0.92 -11.66
C ILE A 28 1.57 -1.17 -12.00
N LEU A 29 2.46 -1.25 -11.00
CA LEU A 29 3.89 -1.54 -11.22
C LEU A 29 4.13 -2.93 -11.83
N ILE A 30 3.44 -3.97 -11.34
CA ILE A 30 3.54 -5.33 -11.88
C ILE A 30 3.14 -5.34 -13.35
N ASN A 31 1.99 -4.73 -13.67
CA ASN A 31 1.51 -4.63 -15.04
C ASN A 31 2.50 -3.84 -15.92
N ASN A 32 3.09 -2.76 -15.42
CA ASN A 32 4.09 -2.00 -16.18
C ASN A 32 5.36 -2.82 -16.43
N GLY A 33 5.79 -3.61 -15.44
CA GLY A 33 6.95 -4.50 -15.54
C GLY A 33 6.76 -5.68 -16.51
N THR A 34 5.54 -6.22 -16.63
CA THR A 34 5.25 -7.28 -17.61
C THR A 34 5.49 -6.80 -19.06
N TYR A 35 5.25 -5.52 -19.36
CA TYR A 35 5.56 -4.94 -20.68
C TYR A 35 7.06 -4.80 -20.96
N LYS A 36 7.91 -4.69 -19.92
CA LYS A 36 9.37 -4.55 -20.08
C LYS A 36 10.07 -5.89 -20.34
N ASN A 37 9.50 -7.01 -19.87
CA ASN A 37 10.16 -8.32 -19.86
C ASN A 37 9.64 -9.29 -20.93
N GLU A 38 8.40 -9.14 -21.40
CA GLU A 38 7.81 -10.08 -22.38
C GLU A 38 8.12 -9.72 -23.82
N GLY A 39 9.39 -9.57 -24.20
CA GLY A 39 9.89 -9.64 -25.60
C GLY A 39 9.15 -8.82 -26.68
N SER A 40 8.24 -7.94 -26.30
CA SER A 40 7.27 -7.24 -27.13
C SER A 40 7.91 -5.94 -27.55
N GLY A 41 9.03 -6.09 -28.24
CA GLY A 41 9.59 -5.03 -29.03
C GLY A 41 8.48 -4.41 -29.88
N ALA A 42 8.28 -3.11 -29.70
CA ALA A 42 7.43 -2.21 -30.47
C ALA A 42 5.91 -2.21 -30.24
N ASP A 43 5.24 -3.33 -29.91
CA ASP A 43 3.76 -3.35 -29.98
C ASP A 43 3.02 -2.89 -28.71
N ASN A 44 3.64 -2.97 -27.52
CA ASN A 44 3.05 -2.47 -26.27
C ASN A 44 4.12 -1.84 -25.37
N PRO A 45 4.45 -0.54 -25.57
CA PRO A 45 5.42 0.13 -24.71
C PRO A 45 4.92 0.20 -23.26
N PRO A 46 5.84 0.25 -22.28
CA PRO A 46 5.47 0.60 -20.90
C PRO A 46 4.63 1.87 -20.90
N GLN A 47 3.48 1.83 -20.24
CA GLN A 47 2.58 2.99 -20.16
C GLN A 47 3.11 4.05 -19.18
N ILE A 48 4.02 3.63 -18.29
CA ILE A 48 4.63 4.45 -17.26
C ILE A 48 6.14 4.42 -17.46
N ASP A 49 6.75 5.60 -17.52
CA ASP A 49 8.19 5.76 -17.60
C ASP A 49 8.86 5.55 -16.23
N VAL A 50 10.19 5.66 -16.19
CA VAL A 50 10.95 5.45 -14.95
C VAL A 50 10.54 6.43 -13.86
N LEU A 51 10.28 7.69 -14.22
CA LEU A 51 9.88 8.71 -13.24
C LEU A 51 8.50 8.42 -12.65
N GLY A 52 7.56 7.94 -13.47
CA GLY A 52 6.25 7.50 -13.00
C GLY A 52 6.32 6.25 -12.12
N GLU A 53 7.20 5.29 -12.42
CA GLU A 53 7.45 4.14 -11.56
C GLU A 53 8.01 4.56 -10.20
N ASP A 54 9.02 5.43 -10.19
CA ASP A 54 9.61 5.97 -8.96
C ASP A 54 8.56 6.74 -8.14
N GLY A 55 7.69 7.50 -8.80
CA GLY A 55 6.57 8.19 -8.16
C GLY A 55 5.61 7.22 -7.47
N ILE A 56 5.24 6.13 -8.14
CA ILE A 56 4.35 5.11 -7.58
C ILE A 56 5.02 4.37 -6.42
N GLN A 57 6.29 4.01 -6.54
CA GLN A 57 7.05 3.38 -5.45
C GLN A 57 7.14 4.29 -4.21
N ASN A 58 7.38 5.59 -4.41
CA ASN A 58 7.36 6.56 -3.32
C ASN A 58 5.96 6.71 -2.70
N ALA A 59 4.90 6.70 -3.51
CA ALA A 59 3.53 6.70 -2.99
C ALA A 59 3.23 5.46 -2.14
N ILE A 60 3.62 4.26 -2.61
CA ILE A 60 3.50 3.02 -1.83
C ILE A 60 4.24 3.15 -0.50
N LYS A 61 5.48 3.67 -0.52
CA LYS A 61 6.28 3.87 0.71
C LYS A 61 5.57 4.80 1.70
N LEU A 62 5.08 5.95 1.25
CA LEU A 62 4.38 6.90 2.11
C LEU A 62 3.12 6.30 2.74
N VAL A 63 2.32 5.57 1.95
CA VAL A 63 1.11 4.90 2.43
C VAL A 63 1.46 3.78 3.40
N ALA A 64 2.52 3.02 3.15
CA ALA A 64 3.00 1.98 4.07
C ALA A 64 3.48 2.56 5.41
N GLU A 65 4.17 3.70 5.40
CA GLU A 65 4.57 4.40 6.63
C GLU A 65 3.35 4.93 7.40
N MET A 66 2.31 5.40 6.71
CA MET A 66 1.03 5.79 7.33
C MET A 66 0.32 4.59 7.96
N ALA A 67 0.20 3.49 7.21
CA ALA A 67 -0.39 2.25 7.71
C ALA A 67 0.39 1.71 8.93
N HIS A 68 1.72 1.76 8.90
CA HIS A 68 2.52 1.34 10.03
C HIS A 68 2.19 2.15 11.30
N ARG A 69 2.08 3.48 11.21
CA ARG A 69 1.68 4.32 12.35
C ARG A 69 0.30 3.98 12.88
N ASP A 70 -0.69 3.82 11.99
CA ASP A 70 -2.04 3.45 12.38
C ASP A 70 -2.08 2.07 13.06
N MET A 71 -1.23 1.13 12.62
CA MET A 71 -1.07 -0.18 13.26
C MET A 71 -0.43 -0.07 14.65
N CYS A 72 0.61 0.75 14.82
CA CYS A 72 1.25 0.97 16.11
C CYS A 72 0.26 1.59 17.13
N GLU A 73 -0.53 2.56 16.70
CA GLU A 73 -1.58 3.18 17.52
C GLU A 73 -2.67 2.18 17.89
N LEU A 74 -3.09 1.34 16.94
CA LEU A 74 -4.09 0.31 17.18
C LEU A 74 -3.59 -0.77 18.15
N SER A 75 -2.36 -1.25 17.98
CA SER A 75 -1.73 -2.20 18.90
C SER A 75 -1.65 -1.64 20.32
N THR A 76 -1.37 -0.35 20.45
CA THR A 76 -1.35 0.34 21.75
C THR A 76 -2.75 0.41 22.37
N ASP A 77 -3.79 0.77 21.61
CA ASP A 77 -5.18 0.81 22.09
C ASP A 77 -5.71 -0.57 22.51
N LEU A 78 -5.20 -1.63 21.88
CA LEU A 78 -5.59 -3.01 22.13
C LEU A 78 -4.71 -3.73 23.17
N ASP A 79 -3.75 -3.04 23.79
CA ASP A 79 -2.75 -3.63 24.71
C ASP A 79 -2.04 -4.86 24.11
N ILE A 80 -1.77 -4.86 22.80
CA ILE A 80 -1.05 -5.94 22.11
C ILE A 80 0.45 -5.74 22.37
N PRO A 81 1.15 -6.72 22.97
CA PRO A 81 2.58 -6.61 23.20
C PRO A 81 3.36 -6.62 21.87
N TYR A 82 4.40 -5.77 21.79
CA TYR A 82 5.42 -5.88 20.75
C TYR A 82 6.34 -7.06 21.11
N GLU A 83 6.37 -8.09 20.27
CA GLU A 83 7.40 -9.15 20.31
C GLU A 83 8.69 -8.70 19.58
#